data_AF-A0A2E2WWJ3-F1
#
_entry.id   AF-A0A2E2WWJ3-F1
#
_cell.length_a   1.000
_cell.length_b   1.000
_cell.length_c   1.000
_cell.angle_alpha   90.00
_cell.angle_beta   90.00
_cell.angle_gamma   90.00
#
_symmetry.space_group_name_H-M   'P 1'
#
loop_
_entity.id
_entity.type
_entity.pdbx_description
1 polymer ?
#
loop_
_entity_poly.entity_id
_entity_poly.type
_entity_poly.pdbx_seq_one_letter_code
_entity_poly.pdbx_strand_id
1 'polypeptide(L)'
;MDYCENKILKKFKKQHNLKIILLSSCYIIIAVILVFFITIAFKKSSNIKIIKSLRNNKENFTTEKIMINPSMKIKYNNNVIYNINAKKAFHKNDDEIILENIIAKSKIGTITANKLEVKENGNRLIFSDEPILIIKKDLKNKK
;
A
#
# COMPACT_ATOMS: atom_id res chain seq x y z
N MET A 1 22.47 13.81 83.10
CA MET A 1 21.82 13.37 81.86
C MET A 1 22.52 12.11 81.40
N ASP A 2 21.84 10.99 81.58
CA ASP A 2 22.47 9.70 81.81
C ASP A 2 22.93 9.03 80.51
N TYR A 3 24.17 8.56 80.54
CA TYR A 3 24.84 7.88 79.42
C TYR A 3 24.00 6.76 78.78
N CYS A 4 23.14 6.11 79.57
CA CYS A 4 22.19 5.10 79.10
C CYS A 4 21.11 5.65 78.16
N GLU A 5 20.55 6.83 78.43
CA GLU A 5 19.49 7.44 77.61
C GLU A 5 20.02 7.81 76.22
N ASN A 6 21.22 8.39 76.16
CA ASN A 6 21.90 8.73 74.90
C ASN A 6 22.24 7.51 74.03
N LYS A 7 22.54 6.36 74.65
CA LYS A 7 22.85 5.11 73.95
C LYS A 7 21.60 4.49 73.33
N ILE A 8 20.46 4.57 74.02
CA ILE A 8 19.17 4.09 73.53
C ILE A 8 18.67 4.98 72.38
N LEU A 9 18.72 6.31 72.54
CA LEU A 9 18.35 7.28 71.50
C LEU A 9 19.17 7.11 70.21
N LYS A 10 20.49 6.87 70.31
CA LYS A 10 21.34 6.59 69.14
C LYS A 10 20.95 5.30 68.41
N LYS A 11 20.52 4.25 69.13
CA LYS A 11 20.08 2.98 68.53
C LYS A 11 18.76 3.14 67.77
N PHE A 12 17.81 3.89 68.33
CA PHE A 12 16.55 4.23 67.64
C PHE A 12 16.77 5.09 66.40
N LYS A 13 17.64 6.12 66.48
CA LYS A 13 17.96 6.98 65.34
C LYS A 13 18.63 6.20 64.18
N LYS A 14 19.50 5.24 64.51
CA LYS A 14 20.13 4.35 63.51
C LYS A 14 19.12 3.44 62.82
N GLN A 15 18.18 2.85 63.58
CA GLN A 15 17.11 2.02 63.02
C GLN A 15 16.14 2.81 62.14
N HIS A 16 15.85 4.06 62.51
CA HIS A 16 15.02 4.97 61.71
C HIS A 16 15.70 5.34 60.38
N ASN A 17 16.99 5.69 60.42
CA ASN A 17 17.76 6.01 59.22
C ASN A 17 17.90 4.80 58.27
N LEU A 18 18.08 3.59 58.82
CA LEU A 18 18.08 2.35 58.03
C LEU A 18 16.75 2.12 57.31
N LYS A 19 15.61 2.36 57.98
CA LYS A 19 14.29 2.26 57.34
C LYS A 19 14.13 3.28 56.20
N ILE A 20 14.59 4.51 56.39
CA ILE A 20 14.54 5.55 55.34
C ILE A 20 15.39 5.15 54.13
N ILE A 21 16.62 4.66 54.35
CA ILE A 21 17.50 4.19 53.26
C ILE A 21 16.86 3.02 52.51
N LEU A 22 16.27 2.07 53.24
CA LEU A 22 15.62 0.90 52.65
C LEU A 22 14.39 1.30 51.82
N LEU A 23 13.55 2.19 52.33
CA LEU A 23 12.42 2.76 51.58
C LEU A 23 12.90 3.52 50.34
N SER A 24 13.90 4.39 50.48
CA SER A 24 14.47 5.15 49.36
C SER A 24 15.03 4.25 48.27
N SER A 25 15.79 3.20 48.64
CA SER A 25 16.30 2.22 47.68
C SER A 25 15.19 1.47 46.93
N CYS A 26 14.09 1.16 47.60
CA CYS A 26 12.93 0.51 46.98
C CYS A 26 12.29 1.41 45.92
N TYR A 27 12.07 2.69 46.23
CA TYR A 27 11.55 3.66 45.27
C TYR A 27 12.48 3.88 44.08
N ILE A 28 13.80 3.92 44.31
CA ILE A 28 14.81 4.03 43.23
C ILE A 28 14.73 2.81 42.30
N ILE A 29 14.66 1.60 42.85
CA ILE A 29 14.56 0.36 42.05
C ILE A 29 13.29 0.38 41.19
N ILE A 30 12.14 0.75 41.76
CA ILE A 30 10.88 0.86 41.01
C ILE A 30 10.99 1.89 39.88
N ALA A 31 11.61 3.05 40.14
CA ALA A 31 11.81 4.08 39.13
C ALA A 31 12.72 3.62 37.98
N VAL A 32 13.82 2.91 38.28
CA VAL A 32 14.74 2.36 37.27
C VAL A 32 14.02 1.33 36.40
N ILE A 33 13.21 0.45 37.01
CA ILE A 33 12.44 -0.57 36.28
C ILE A 33 11.43 0.12 35.33
N LEU A 34 10.71 1.14 35.79
CA LEU A 34 9.77 1.90 34.97
C LEU A 34 10.46 2.56 33.77
N VAL A 35 11.58 3.25 33.99
CA VAL A 35 12.34 3.90 32.91
C VAL A 35 12.85 2.86 31.91
N PHE A 36 13.37 1.72 32.39
CA PHE A 36 13.86 0.63 31.54
C PHE A 36 12.76 0.08 30.62
N PHE A 37 11.57 -0.22 31.18
CA PHE A 37 10.42 -0.69 30.39
C PHE A 37 9.97 0.34 29.35
N ILE A 38 9.96 1.63 29.71
CA ILE A 38 9.63 2.73 28.79
C ILE A 38 10.65 2.79 27.64
N THR A 39 11.95 2.74 27.92
CA THR A 39 12.99 2.73 26.87
C THR A 39 12.90 1.52 25.94
N ILE A 40 12.60 0.32 26.48
CA ILE A 40 12.39 -0.88 25.64
C ILE A 40 11.15 -0.72 24.76
N ALA A 41 10.05 -0.18 25.30
CA ALA A 41 8.83 0.06 24.53
C ALA A 41 9.07 1.07 23.39
N PHE A 42 9.79 2.17 23.65
CA PHE A 42 10.17 3.14 22.62
C PHE A 42 11.12 2.55 21.58
N LYS A 43 12.09 1.72 21.98
CA LYS A 43 13.01 1.03 21.06
C LYS A 43 12.31 -0.04 20.21
N LYS A 44 11.27 -0.70 20.73
CA LYS A 44 10.43 -1.62 19.94
C LYS A 44 9.49 -0.85 18.98
N SER A 45 9.07 0.35 19.35
CA SER A 45 8.28 1.25 18.50
C SER A 45 9.05 1.78 17.28
N SER A 46 10.38 1.78 17.27
CA SER A 46 11.14 2.26 16.10
C SER A 46 11.00 1.35 14.87
N ASN A 47 10.51 0.13 15.02
CA ASN A 47 10.15 -0.76 13.90
C ASN A 47 8.71 -0.56 13.41
N ILE A 48 7.89 0.19 14.13
CA ILE A 48 6.56 0.59 13.67
C ILE A 48 6.70 1.99 13.12
N LYS A 49 7.06 2.06 11.84
CA LYS A 49 7.00 3.29 11.05
C LYS A 49 5.51 3.65 10.90
N ILE A 50 4.96 4.37 11.87
CA ILE A 50 3.64 5.00 11.70
C ILE A 50 3.85 6.03 10.61
N ILE A 51 3.43 5.70 9.38
CA ILE A 51 3.40 6.60 8.23
C ILE A 51 2.30 7.64 8.52
N LYS A 52 2.58 8.55 9.44
CA LYS A 52 1.68 9.64 9.85
C LYS A 52 1.75 10.83 8.89
N SER A 53 2.14 10.58 7.64
CA SER A 53 2.24 11.59 6.57
C SER A 53 1.38 11.30 5.34
N LEU A 54 0.50 10.29 5.37
CA LEU A 54 -0.46 10.04 4.28
C LEU A 54 -1.48 11.18 4.07
N ARG A 55 -1.67 12.05 5.07
CA ARG A 55 -2.64 13.15 4.99
C ARG A 55 -2.05 14.48 4.49
N ASN A 56 -0.72 14.66 4.56
CA ASN A 56 -0.06 15.94 4.23
C ASN A 56 0.69 15.92 2.88
N ASN A 57 0.66 14.81 2.13
CA ASN A 57 1.44 14.67 0.90
C ASN A 57 0.59 14.10 -0.26
N LYS A 58 -0.70 14.44 -0.33
CA LYS A 58 -1.60 13.98 -1.40
C LYS A 58 -1.14 14.42 -2.81
N GLU A 59 -0.33 15.46 -2.92
CA GLU A 59 0.05 16.06 -4.21
C GLU A 59 1.18 15.29 -4.94
N ASN A 60 1.88 14.36 -4.27
CA ASN A 60 3.06 13.68 -4.84
C ASN A 60 2.91 12.15 -5.02
N PHE A 61 1.70 11.60 -4.88
CA PHE A 61 1.46 10.18 -5.17
C PHE A 61 0.82 10.05 -6.56
N THR A 62 1.63 9.76 -7.57
CA THR A 62 1.15 9.26 -8.86
C THR A 62 0.72 7.80 -8.68
N THR A 63 -0.56 7.58 -8.40
CA THR A 63 -1.11 6.22 -8.35
C THR A 63 -1.19 5.66 -9.76
N GLU A 64 -0.22 4.84 -10.15
CA GLU A 64 -0.26 4.11 -11.42
C GLU A 64 -1.26 2.95 -11.31
N LYS A 65 -2.38 3.06 -12.03
CA LYS A 65 -3.39 2.00 -12.10
C LYS A 65 -3.01 1.01 -13.19
N ILE A 66 -2.42 -0.11 -12.78
CA ILE A 66 -2.05 -1.23 -13.67
C ILE A 66 -3.05 -2.37 -13.51
N MET A 67 -3.61 -2.85 -14.61
CA MET A 67 -4.49 -4.01 -14.67
C MET A 67 -3.82 -5.15 -15.43
N ILE A 68 -3.96 -6.38 -14.94
CA ILE A 68 -3.43 -7.60 -15.57
C ILE A 68 -4.59 -8.40 -16.16
N ASN A 69 -4.41 -8.89 -17.39
CA ASN A 69 -5.42 -9.60 -18.17
C ASN A 69 -6.78 -8.88 -18.30
N PRO A 70 -6.82 -7.57 -18.61
CA PRO A 70 -8.09 -6.87 -18.73
C PRO A 70 -8.86 -7.33 -19.98
N SER A 71 -10.18 -7.27 -19.87
CA SER A 71 -11.10 -7.52 -20.98
C SER A 71 -12.09 -6.36 -21.11
N MET A 72 -12.41 -6.00 -22.35
CA MET A 72 -13.31 -4.90 -22.69
C MET A 72 -14.19 -5.29 -23.86
N LYS A 73 -15.42 -4.77 -23.90
CA LYS A 73 -16.33 -4.95 -25.04
C LYS A 73 -16.61 -3.61 -25.69
N ILE A 74 -16.40 -3.53 -27.00
CA ILE A 74 -16.66 -2.32 -27.78
C ILE A 74 -17.71 -2.62 -28.84
N LYS A 75 -18.72 -1.75 -28.90
CA LYS A 75 -19.83 -1.85 -29.84
C LYS A 75 -19.58 -0.91 -31.02
N TYR A 76 -19.33 -1.47 -32.21
CA TYR A 76 -19.09 -0.74 -33.46
C TYR A 76 -20.36 -0.79 -34.34
N ASN A 77 -21.50 -0.31 -33.81
CA ASN A 77 -22.90 -0.39 -34.34
C ASN A 77 -23.77 -1.48 -33.69
N ASN A 78 -25.05 -1.55 -34.06
CA ASN A 78 -26.05 -2.43 -33.44
C ASN A 78 -25.72 -3.92 -33.52
N ASN A 79 -24.93 -4.35 -34.51
CA ASN A 79 -24.72 -5.77 -34.81
C ASN A 79 -23.28 -6.25 -34.60
N VAL A 80 -22.35 -5.37 -34.23
CA VAL A 80 -20.92 -5.69 -34.17
C VAL A 80 -20.36 -5.36 -32.79
N ILE A 81 -19.97 -6.41 -32.07
CA ILE A 81 -19.30 -6.31 -30.79
C ILE A 81 -17.90 -6.89 -30.93
N TYR A 82 -16.89 -6.10 -30.59
CA TYR A 82 -15.50 -6.53 -30.44
C TYR A 82 -15.24 -6.83 -28.97
N ASN A 83 -14.89 -8.09 -28.67
CA ASN A 83 -14.36 -8.48 -27.37
C ASN A 83 -12.84 -8.33 -27.43
N ILE A 84 -12.30 -7.38 -26.67
CA ILE A 84 -10.89 -7.04 -26.61
C ILE A 84 -10.32 -7.64 -25.34
N ASN A 85 -9.33 -8.51 -25.50
CA ASN A 85 -8.53 -9.04 -24.41
C ASN A 85 -7.11 -8.49 -24.55
N ALA A 86 -6.49 -8.10 -23.44
CA ALA A 86 -5.10 -7.68 -23.42
C ALA A 86 -4.34 -8.40 -22.31
N LYS A 87 -3.03 -8.45 -22.40
CA LYS A 87 -2.18 -9.03 -21.34
C LYS A 87 -2.04 -8.06 -20.16
N LYS A 88 -1.93 -6.76 -20.47
CA LYS A 88 -1.82 -5.68 -19.49
C LYS A 88 -2.57 -4.46 -19.97
N ALA A 89 -3.06 -3.65 -19.05
CA ALA A 89 -3.44 -2.28 -19.31
C ALA A 89 -2.89 -1.35 -18.23
N PHE A 90 -2.55 -0.13 -18.62
CA PHE A 90 -2.15 0.92 -17.70
C PHE A 90 -2.77 2.24 -18.14
N HIS A 91 -3.10 3.06 -17.15
CA HIS A 91 -3.59 4.41 -17.39
C HIS A 91 -2.41 5.36 -17.50
N LYS A 92 -2.34 6.13 -18.59
CA LYS A 92 -1.37 7.21 -18.70
C LYS A 92 -1.89 8.45 -17.97
N ASN A 93 -3.16 8.76 -18.19
CA ASN A 93 -3.96 9.81 -17.55
C ASN A 93 -5.40 9.29 -17.34
N ASP A 94 -6.29 10.10 -16.75
CA ASP A 94 -7.70 9.70 -16.52
C ASP A 94 -8.46 9.36 -17.82
N ASP A 95 -8.13 10.02 -18.93
CA ASP A 95 -8.80 9.87 -20.23
C ASP A 95 -8.09 8.91 -21.21
N GLU A 96 -6.92 8.37 -20.85
CA GLU A 96 -6.09 7.54 -21.74
C GLU A 96 -5.71 6.19 -21.12
N ILE A 97 -6.05 5.11 -21.82
CA ILE A 97 -5.70 3.74 -21.45
C ILE A 97 -4.84 3.13 -22.53
N ILE A 98 -3.71 2.54 -22.13
CA ILE A 98 -2.84 1.78 -23.02
C ILE A 98 -2.97 0.31 -22.66
N LEU A 99 -3.30 -0.51 -23.66
CA LEU A 99 -3.38 -1.96 -23.55
C LEU A 99 -2.26 -2.62 -24.35
N GLU A 100 -1.65 -3.66 -23.80
CA GLU A 100 -0.54 -4.39 -24.43
C GLU A 100 -0.94 -5.81 -24.81
N ASN A 101 -0.40 -6.28 -25.95
CA ASN A 101 -0.61 -7.61 -26.52
C ASN A 101 -2.11 -7.93 -26.62
N ILE A 102 -2.79 -7.22 -27.51
CA ILE A 102 -4.24 -7.24 -27.60
C ILE A 102 -4.72 -8.23 -28.65
N ILE A 103 -5.88 -8.82 -28.37
CA ILE A 103 -6.65 -9.64 -29.31
C ILE A 103 -8.10 -9.17 -29.24
N ALA A 104 -8.58 -8.52 -30.29
CA ALA A 104 -9.95 -8.08 -30.46
C ALA A 104 -10.71 -9.02 -31.40
N LYS A 105 -11.73 -9.72 -30.90
CA LYS A 105 -12.53 -10.68 -31.67
C LYS A 105 -13.95 -10.17 -31.88
N SER A 106 -14.42 -10.19 -33.12
CA SER A 106 -15.83 -9.95 -33.46
C SER A 106 -16.36 -11.00 -34.43
N LYS A 107 -17.64 -10.85 -34.80
CA LYS A 107 -18.26 -11.66 -35.86
C LYS A 107 -17.59 -11.44 -37.23
N ILE A 108 -17.11 -10.23 -37.50
CA ILE A 108 -16.54 -9.82 -38.79
C ILE A 108 -15.07 -10.27 -38.92
N GLY A 109 -14.34 -10.32 -37.81
CA GLY A 109 -12.92 -10.63 -37.87
C GLY A 109 -12.22 -10.59 -36.52
N THR A 110 -10.90 -10.74 -36.57
CA THR A 110 -10.00 -10.61 -35.42
C THR A 110 -8.95 -9.56 -35.72
N ILE A 111 -8.69 -8.67 -34.78
CA ILE A 111 -7.58 -7.72 -34.82
C ILE A 111 -6.60 -8.12 -33.72
N THR A 112 -5.32 -8.25 -34.06
CA THR A 112 -4.23 -8.42 -33.09
C THR A 112 -3.25 -7.27 -33.22
N ALA A 113 -2.71 -6.79 -32.11
CA ALA A 113 -1.70 -5.75 -32.09
C ALA A 113 -0.88 -5.84 -30.80
N ASN A 114 0.36 -5.36 -30.80
CA ASN A 114 1.14 -5.31 -29.57
C ASN A 114 0.69 -4.15 -28.67
N LYS A 115 0.08 -3.11 -29.23
CA LYS A 115 -0.40 -1.94 -28.49
C LYS A 115 -1.77 -1.45 -28.96
N LEU A 116 -2.64 -1.12 -28.03
CA LEU A 116 -3.90 -0.40 -28.25
C LEU A 116 -3.97 0.82 -27.34
N GLU A 117 -4.04 2.01 -27.94
CA GLU A 117 -4.33 3.25 -27.22
C GLU A 117 -5.82 3.56 -27.31
N VAL A 118 -6.46 3.69 -26.15
CA VAL A 118 -7.84 4.14 -26.00
C VAL A 118 -7.78 5.58 -25.53
N LYS A 119 -8.21 6.51 -26.39
CA LYS A 119 -8.20 7.95 -26.14
C LYS A 119 -9.61 8.50 -26.13
N GLU A 120 -9.75 9.75 -25.70
CA GLU A 120 -10.99 10.51 -25.79
C GLU A 120 -12.15 9.77 -25.10
N ASN A 121 -11.91 9.26 -23.88
CA ASN A 121 -12.91 8.51 -23.10
C ASN A 121 -13.50 7.29 -23.81
N GLY A 122 -12.70 6.61 -24.64
CA GLY A 122 -13.13 5.41 -25.34
C GLY A 122 -13.66 5.64 -26.75
N ASN A 123 -13.72 6.89 -27.21
CA ASN A 123 -14.21 7.22 -28.55
C ASN A 123 -13.20 6.89 -29.65
N ARG A 124 -11.90 6.88 -29.30
CA ARG A 124 -10.83 6.65 -30.27
C ARG A 124 -9.95 5.47 -29.88
N LEU A 125 -9.83 4.53 -30.81
CA LEU A 125 -9.04 3.31 -30.65
C LEU A 125 -7.94 3.28 -31.70
N ILE A 126 -6.69 3.22 -31.25
CA ILE A 126 -5.52 3.21 -32.13
C ILE A 126 -4.74 1.92 -31.89
N PHE A 127 -4.82 1.01 -32.85
CA PHE A 127 -4.03 -0.23 -32.88
C PHE A 127 -2.67 0.07 -33.49
N SER A 128 -1.60 -0.21 -32.74
CA SER A 128 -0.21 0.10 -33.11
C SER A 128 0.71 -1.06 -32.73
N ASP A 129 1.93 -1.01 -33.25
CA ASP A 129 2.94 -2.06 -33.11
C ASP A 129 2.46 -3.41 -33.69
N GLU A 130 2.65 -3.58 -34.99
CA GLU A 130 2.27 -4.77 -35.78
C GLU A 130 0.76 -5.08 -35.76
N PRO A 131 -0.11 -4.12 -36.15
CA PRO A 131 -1.54 -4.37 -36.24
C PRO A 131 -1.86 -5.33 -37.40
N ILE A 132 -2.48 -6.47 -37.09
CA ILE A 132 -2.95 -7.46 -38.07
C ILE A 132 -4.47 -7.56 -37.97
N LEU A 133 -5.16 -7.34 -39.09
CA LEU A 133 -6.59 -7.53 -39.23
C LEU A 133 -6.85 -8.80 -40.06
N ILE A 134 -7.55 -9.77 -39.47
CA ILE A 134 -8.00 -10.99 -40.12
C ILE A 134 -9.52 -10.93 -40.27
N ILE A 135 -9.99 -10.73 -41.50
CA ILE A 135 -11.43 -10.68 -41.81
C ILE A 135 -11.91 -12.11 -42.10
N LYS A 136 -13.00 -12.52 -41.47
CA LYS A 136 -13.66 -13.78 -41.80
C LYS A 136 -14.39 -13.61 -43.13
N LYS A 137 -13.91 -14.30 -44.17
CA LYS A 137 -14.60 -14.33 -45.46
C LYS A 137 -15.81 -15.24 -45.33
N ASP A 138 -17.01 -14.68 -45.49
CA ASP A 138 -18.23 -15.50 -45.60
C ASP A 138 -18.10 -16.35 -46.88
N LEU A 139 -17.94 -17.66 -46.72
CA LEU A 139 -17.91 -18.64 -47.82
C LEU A 139 -19.29 -18.84 -48.48
N LYS A 140 -20.18 -17.85 -48.43
CA LYS A 140 -21.57 -17.97 -48.93
C LYS A 140 -21.78 -17.58 -50.38
N ASN A 141 -20.76 -17.09 -51.09
CA ASN A 141 -20.85 -16.80 -52.52
C ASN A 141 -19.84 -17.64 -53.32
N LYS A 142 -20.01 -18.96 -53.30
CA LYS A 142 -19.74 -19.78 -54.49
C LYS A 142 -21.10 -20.18 -55.04
N LYS A 143 -21.63 -19.33 -55.94
CA LYS A 143 -22.63 -19.76 -56.91
C LYS A 143 -21.94 -20.63 -57.95
#